data_AF-A0A9X3C509-F1
#
_entry.id   AF-A0A9X3C509-F1
#
_cell.length_a   1.000
_cell.length_b   1.000
_cell.length_c   1.000
_cell.angle_alpha   90.00
_cell.angle_beta   90.00
_cell.angle_gamma   90.00
#
_symmetry.space_group_name_H-M   'P 1'
#
loop_
_entity.id
_entity.type
_entity.pdbx_description
1 polymer ?
#
loop_
_entity_poly.entity_id
_entity_poly.type
_entity_poly.pdbx_seq_one_letter_code
_entity_poly.pdbx_strand_id
1 'polypeptide(L)'
;MKESDEYYENLVDKVMAESTLQKPSADFTSKIMSQILIAEKTKVIKYKPLISKTTWIAVFGCLIAVVGYVIFSQNQTGQYNISVSDLYYAKIDDFFPVFFFSKNTGYAVLIVVLMMLVQISLLKNYYDKKYKF
;
A
#
# COMPACT_ATOMS: atom_id res chain seq x y z
N MET A 1 -58.14 30.09 -26.48
CA MET A 1 -56.80 29.60 -26.13
C MET A 1 -56.34 30.06 -24.75
N LYS A 2 -56.72 31.26 -24.27
CA LYS A 2 -56.38 31.72 -22.90
C LYS A 2 -57.24 31.08 -21.79
N GLU A 3 -58.53 30.86 -22.02
CA GLU A 3 -59.42 30.24 -21.01
C GLU A 3 -59.09 28.79 -20.66
N SER A 4 -58.55 28.02 -21.60
CA SER A 4 -58.18 26.62 -21.35
C SER A 4 -57.01 26.51 -20.38
N ASP A 5 -56.03 27.39 -20.49
CA ASP A 5 -54.81 27.35 -19.67
C ASP A 5 -55.12 27.71 -18.22
N GLU A 6 -55.99 28.71 -18.00
CA GLU A 6 -56.46 29.12 -16.67
C GLU A 6 -57.27 28.00 -15.98
N TYR A 7 -58.05 27.22 -16.73
CA TYR A 7 -58.75 26.05 -16.20
C TYR A 7 -57.78 24.97 -15.72
N TYR A 8 -56.71 24.69 -16.47
CA TYR A 8 -55.71 23.70 -16.07
C TYR A 8 -54.87 24.15 -14.87
N GLU A 9 -54.52 25.44 -14.77
CA GLU A 9 -53.83 25.98 -13.60
C GLU A 9 -54.69 25.86 -12.33
N ASN A 10 -55.97 26.24 -12.40
CA ASN A 10 -56.89 26.10 -11.27
C ASN A 10 -57.11 24.64 -10.84
N LEU A 11 -57.11 23.70 -11.79
CA LEU A 11 -57.17 22.27 -11.48
C LEU A 11 -55.91 21.80 -10.75
N VAL A 12 -54.72 22.22 -11.20
CA VAL A 12 -53.45 21.86 -10.56
C VAL A 12 -53.39 22.44 -9.14
N ASP A 13 -53.75 23.70 -8.96
CA ASP A 13 -53.75 24.35 -7.64
C ASP A 13 -54.74 23.67 -6.68
N LYS A 14 -55.93 23.30 -7.16
CA LYS A 14 -56.91 22.60 -6.34
C LYS A 14 -56.43 21.21 -5.92
N VAL A 15 -55.84 20.45 -6.85
CA VAL A 15 -55.29 19.12 -6.57
C VAL A 15 -54.10 19.20 -5.62
N MET A 16 -53.22 20.20 -5.77
CA MET A 16 -52.09 20.42 -4.87
C MET A 16 -52.54 20.88 -3.48
N ALA A 17 -53.55 21.74 -3.39
CA ALA A 17 -54.09 22.23 -2.12
C ALA A 17 -54.86 21.15 -1.33
N GLU A 18 -55.56 20.24 -2.02
CA GLU A 18 -56.24 19.09 -1.40
C GLU A 18 -55.28 17.95 -1.04
N SER A 19 -54.06 17.95 -1.59
CA SER A 19 -53.05 16.96 -1.25
C SER A 19 -52.51 17.21 0.16
N THR A 20 -52.57 16.20 1.02
CA THR A 20 -51.97 16.29 2.35
C THR A 20 -50.45 16.30 2.22
N LEU A 21 -49.81 17.30 2.83
CA LEU A 21 -48.35 17.40 2.90
C LEU A 21 -47.79 16.12 3.52
N GLN A 22 -47.16 15.28 2.70
CA GLN A 22 -46.49 14.07 3.17
C GLN A 22 -45.30 14.49 4.03
N LYS A 23 -45.46 14.34 5.35
CA LYS A 23 -44.37 14.60 6.28
C LYS A 23 -43.46 13.36 6.34
N PRO A 24 -42.14 13.53 6.24
CA PRO A 24 -41.23 12.42 6.47
C PRO A 24 -41.44 11.84 7.86
N SER A 25 -41.05 10.58 8.06
CA SER A 25 -41.11 9.95 9.38
C SER A 25 -40.32 10.78 10.40
N ALA A 26 -40.72 10.71 11.67
CA ALA A 26 -40.04 11.43 12.75
C ALA A 26 -38.53 11.16 12.79
N ASP A 27 -38.13 9.94 12.40
CA ASP A 27 -36.74 9.48 12.43
C ASP A 27 -35.99 9.65 11.11
N PHE A 28 -36.59 10.29 10.09
CA PHE A 28 -36.00 10.41 8.76
C PHE A 28 -34.58 10.99 8.80
N THR A 29 -34.40 12.10 9.52
CA THR A 29 -33.09 12.75 9.66
C THR A 29 -32.08 11.85 10.37
N SER A 30 -32.48 11.15 11.43
CA SER A 30 -31.62 10.21 12.16
C SER A 30 -31.18 9.03 11.28
N LYS A 31 -32.10 8.51 10.46
CA LYS A 31 -31.85 7.38 9.56
C LYS A 31 -30.96 7.76 8.36
N ILE A 32 -31.07 9.00 7.88
CA ILE A 32 -30.18 9.55 6.85
C ILE A 32 -28.80 9.80 7.45
N MET A 33 -28.73 10.48 8.60
CA MET A 33 -27.46 10.83 9.24
C MET A 33 -26.65 9.60 9.67
N SER A 34 -27.31 8.55 10.17
CA SER A 34 -26.65 7.29 10.49
C SER A 34 -26.05 6.61 9.26
N GLN A 35 -26.75 6.62 8.11
CA GLN A 35 -26.22 6.08 6.86
C GLN A 35 -25.08 6.92 6.29
N ILE A 36 -25.14 8.25 6.40
CA ILE A 36 -24.06 9.15 5.99
C ILE A 36 -22.80 8.88 6.83
N LEU A 37 -22.94 8.76 8.15
CA LEU A 37 -21.81 8.47 9.04
C LEU A 37 -21.18 7.10 8.73
N ILE A 38 -21.98 6.10 8.37
CA ILE A 38 -21.46 4.78 7.97
C ILE A 38 -20.72 4.88 6.62
N ALA A 39 -21.28 5.60 5.64
CA ALA A 39 -20.68 5.82 4.33
C ALA A 39 -19.41 6.68 4.39
N GLU A 40 -19.34 7.63 5.32
CA GLU A 40 -18.16 8.46 5.55
C GLU A 40 -17.06 7.66 6.25
N LYS A 41 -17.41 6.85 7.25
CA LYS A 41 -16.47 5.93 7.92
C LYS A 41 -15.87 4.90 6.96
N THR A 42 -16.62 4.42 5.97
CA THR A 42 -16.09 3.53 4.94
C THR A 42 -15.24 4.27 3.90
N LYS A 43 -15.43 5.58 3.74
CA LYS A 43 -14.61 6.46 2.89
C LYS A 43 -13.31 6.92 3.57
N VAL A 44 -13.15 6.69 4.88
CA VAL A 44 -11.85 6.90 5.55
C VAL A 44 -10.82 6.07 4.82
N ILE A 45 -9.87 6.76 4.20
CA ILE A 45 -8.77 6.22 3.42
C ILE A 45 -8.09 5.16 4.29
N LYS A 46 -8.38 3.87 4.03
CA LYS A 46 -7.68 2.79 4.73
C LYS A 46 -6.22 2.89 4.29
N TYR A 47 -5.38 3.39 5.20
CA TYR A 47 -3.93 3.41 5.01
C TYR A 47 -3.45 1.99 4.82
N LYS A 48 -3.29 1.61 3.55
CA LYS A 48 -2.67 0.35 3.18
C LYS A 48 -1.17 0.52 3.45
N PRO A 49 -0.55 -0.40 4.21
CA PRO A 49 0.89 -0.29 4.45
C PRO A 49 1.62 -0.32 3.11
N LEU A 50 2.47 0.69 2.84
CA LEU A 50 3.25 0.82 1.59
C LEU A 50 3.98 -0.47 1.20
N ILE A 51 4.44 -1.21 2.21
CA ILE A 51 5.08 -2.52 2.09
C ILE A 51 4.35 -3.49 3.02
N SER A 52 3.87 -4.59 2.44
CA SER A 52 3.19 -5.66 3.16
C SER A 52 4.12 -6.36 4.16
N LYS A 53 3.56 -6.99 5.19
CA LYS A 53 4.36 -7.71 6.20
C LYS A 53 5.17 -8.86 5.61
N THR A 54 4.64 -9.53 4.59
CA THR A 54 5.34 -10.60 3.86
C THR A 54 6.53 -10.07 3.06
N THR A 55 6.39 -8.90 2.44
CA THR A 55 7.49 -8.24 1.73
C THR A 55 8.65 -7.89 2.66
N TRP A 56 8.36 -7.47 3.91
CA TRP A 56 9.40 -7.23 4.91
C TRP A 56 10.19 -8.49 5.26
N ILE A 57 9.51 -9.63 5.42
CA ILE A 57 10.16 -10.92 5.67
C ILE A 57 11.06 -11.31 4.49
N ALA A 58 10.60 -11.11 3.26
CA ALA A 58 11.40 -11.39 2.06
C ALA A 58 12.67 -10.52 2.00
N VAL A 59 12.57 -9.22 2.34
CA VAL A 59 13.71 -8.30 2.36
C VAL A 59 14.75 -8.72 3.41
N PHE A 60 14.32 -9.05 4.64
CA PHE A 60 15.23 -9.55 5.67
C PHE A 60 15.86 -10.89 5.29
N GLY A 61 15.09 -11.80 4.69
CA GLY A 61 15.59 -13.08 4.19
C GLY A 61 16.67 -12.90 3.11
N CYS A 62 16.45 -11.99 2.17
CA CYS A 62 17.43 -11.64 1.14
C CYS A 62 18.72 -11.08 1.77
N LEU A 63 18.59 -10.18 2.74
CA LEU A 63 19.75 -9.61 3.42
C LEU A 63 20.58 -10.67 4.17
N ILE A 64 19.90 -11.57 4.89
CA ILE A 64 20.56 -12.68 5.60
C ILE A 64 21.26 -13.62 4.60
N ALA A 65 20.65 -13.90 3.45
CA ALA A 65 21.26 -14.73 2.41
C ALA A 65 22.54 -14.09 1.85
N VAL A 66 22.53 -12.78 1.58
CA VAL A 66 23.72 -12.04 1.11
C VAL A 66 24.82 -12.03 2.17
N VAL A 67 24.47 -11.74 3.43
CA VAL A 67 25.42 -11.77 4.55
C VAL A 67 26.02 -13.16 4.72
N GLY A 68 25.18 -14.21 4.66
CA GLY A 68 25.61 -15.60 4.71
C GLY A 68 26.58 -15.91 3.59
N TYR A 69 26.25 -15.54 2.35
CA TYR A 69 27.13 -15.74 1.19
C TYR A 69 28.50 -15.09 1.40
N VAL A 70 28.57 -13.84 1.88
CA VAL A 70 29.83 -13.13 2.13
C VAL A 70 30.66 -13.78 3.25
N ILE A 71 30.02 -14.32 4.29
CA ILE A 71 30.72 -15.01 5.39
C ILE A 71 31.22 -16.39 4.95
N PHE A 72 30.41 -17.17 4.24
CA PHE A 72 30.77 -18.53 3.80
C PHE A 72 31.74 -18.52 2.62
N SER A 73 31.68 -17.53 1.72
CA SER A 73 32.64 -17.35 0.62
C SER A 73 34.07 -17.10 1.12
N GLN A 74 34.25 -16.49 2.30
CA GLN A 74 35.57 -16.23 2.88
C GLN A 74 36.30 -17.48 3.37
N ASN A 75 35.61 -18.59 3.59
CA ASN A 75 36.22 -19.82 4.09
C ASN A 75 36.79 -20.73 2.99
N GLN A 76 36.67 -20.37 1.71
CA GLN A 76 37.21 -21.17 0.59
C GLN A 76 38.71 -20.91 0.31
N THR A 77 39.52 -20.84 1.38
CA THR A 77 40.98 -20.93 1.27
C THR A 77 41.46 -22.34 1.66
N GLY A 78 40.68 -23.35 1.26
CA GLY A 78 40.93 -24.75 1.54
C GLY A 78 40.29 -25.60 0.46
N GLN A 79 41.09 -26.51 -0.09
CA GLN A 79 40.74 -27.42 -1.18
C GLN A 79 39.52 -28.27 -0.83
N TYR A 80 38.36 -27.99 -1.42
CA TYR A 80 37.27 -28.96 -1.51
C TYR A 80 36.67 -28.86 -2.92
N ASN A 81 37.08 -29.80 -3.78
CA ASN A 81 36.47 -30.08 -5.06
C ASN A 81 35.04 -30.58 -4.82
N ILE A 82 34.08 -29.67 -4.76
CA ILE A 82 32.66 -29.99 -4.87
C ILE A 82 32.11 -29.21 -6.05
N SER A 83 32.15 -29.87 -7.21
CA SER A 83 31.70 -29.40 -8.53
C SER A 83 30.18 -29.26 -8.57
N VAL A 84 29.65 -28.27 -7.85
CA VAL A 84 28.28 -27.76 -8.00
C VAL A 84 28.30 -26.26 -8.34
N SER A 85 29.43 -25.59 -8.14
CA SER A 85 29.68 -24.19 -8.53
C SER A 85 29.89 -24.02 -10.03
N ASP A 86 30.67 -24.89 -10.69
CA ASP A 86 31.20 -24.52 -12.02
C ASP A 86 30.14 -24.37 -13.12
N LEU A 87 28.99 -25.03 -12.99
CA LEU A 87 27.89 -24.91 -13.94
C LEU A 87 26.98 -23.69 -13.71
N TYR A 88 26.96 -23.14 -12.49
CA TYR A 88 26.12 -21.99 -12.15
C TYR A 88 26.92 -20.69 -12.29
N TYR A 89 28.19 -20.68 -11.88
CA TYR A 89 29.05 -19.50 -11.97
C TYR A 89 29.30 -19.06 -13.42
N ALA A 90 29.49 -20.01 -14.35
CA ALA A 90 29.75 -19.70 -15.77
C ALA A 90 28.58 -18.98 -16.47
N LYS A 91 27.33 -19.09 -15.99
CA LYS A 91 26.17 -18.41 -16.57
C LYS A 91 25.81 -17.10 -15.86
N ILE A 92 26.23 -16.91 -14.61
CA ILE A 92 25.92 -15.69 -13.86
C ILE A 92 26.93 -14.58 -14.18
N ASP A 93 28.19 -14.94 -14.43
CA ASP A 93 29.24 -14.00 -14.85
C ASP A 93 28.90 -13.23 -16.13
N ASP A 94 28.17 -13.85 -17.06
CA ASP A 94 27.74 -13.20 -18.31
C ASP A 94 26.61 -12.17 -18.10
N PHE A 95 25.82 -12.29 -17.02
CA PHE A 95 24.70 -11.38 -16.72
C PHE A 95 25.06 -10.29 -15.72
N PHE A 96 26.01 -10.54 -14.84
CA PHE A 96 26.56 -9.56 -13.92
C PHE A 96 28.05 -9.47 -14.19
N PRO A 97 28.54 -8.44 -14.91
CA PRO A 97 29.98 -8.24 -15.00
C PRO A 97 30.49 -8.15 -13.58
N VAL A 98 31.29 -9.15 -13.19
CA VAL A 98 31.84 -9.31 -11.85
C VAL A 98 32.58 -8.03 -11.51
N PHE A 99 31.89 -7.15 -10.78
CA PHE A 99 32.56 -6.00 -10.23
C PHE A 99 33.55 -6.57 -9.21
N PHE A 100 34.84 -6.50 -9.53
CA PHE A 100 35.93 -6.77 -8.60
C PHE A 100 35.95 -5.71 -7.51
N PHE A 101 34.96 -5.73 -6.62
CA PHE A 101 34.92 -4.86 -5.47
C PHE A 101 35.91 -5.37 -4.43
N SER A 102 36.75 -4.46 -3.94
CA SER A 102 37.54 -4.72 -2.74
C SER A 102 36.61 -5.14 -1.60
N LYS A 103 37.09 -6.03 -0.73
CA LYS A 103 36.33 -6.54 0.42
C LYS A 103 35.71 -5.40 1.24
N ASN A 104 36.46 -4.31 1.41
CA ASN A 104 36.00 -3.10 2.09
C ASN A 104 34.82 -2.43 1.39
N THR A 105 34.82 -2.40 0.05
CA THR A 105 33.72 -1.84 -0.73
C THR A 105 32.46 -2.70 -0.63
N GLY A 106 32.59 -4.03 -0.60
CA GLY A 106 31.47 -4.96 -0.36
C GLY A 106 30.81 -4.73 1.01
N TYR A 107 31.61 -4.60 2.08
CA TYR A 107 31.10 -4.27 3.41
C TYR A 107 30.43 -2.88 3.46
N ALA A 108 31.01 -1.88 2.78
CA ALA A 108 30.44 -0.55 2.71
C ALA A 108 29.08 -0.55 1.99
N VAL A 109 28.95 -1.24 0.86
CA VAL A 109 27.68 -1.38 0.13
C VAL A 109 26.63 -2.08 0.99
N LEU A 110 27.02 -3.14 1.71
CA LEU A 110 26.11 -3.87 2.60
C LEU A 110 25.55 -2.95 3.71
N ILE A 111 26.42 -2.16 4.35
CA ILE A 111 26.02 -1.17 5.35
C ILE A 111 25.07 -0.12 4.76
N VAL A 112 25.33 0.38 3.54
CA VAL A 112 24.47 1.37 2.87
C VAL A 112 23.08 0.79 2.60
N VAL A 113 22.99 -0.45 2.11
CA VAL A 113 21.71 -1.12 1.89
C VAL A 113 20.96 -1.31 3.20
N LEU A 114 21.66 -1.75 4.26
CA LEU A 114 21.09 -1.87 5.61
C LEU A 114 20.54 -0.54 6.12
N MET A 115 21.32 0.54 5.98
CA MET A 115 20.91 1.88 6.38
C MET A 115 19.69 2.36 5.60
N MET A 116 19.60 2.13 4.29
CA MET A 116 18.42 2.48 3.51
C MET A 116 17.16 1.75 4.02
N LEU A 117 17.27 0.46 4.37
CA LEU A 117 16.14 -0.29 4.94
C LEU A 117 15.69 0.28 6.29
N VAL A 118 16.63 0.67 7.14
CA VAL A 118 16.32 1.33 8.42
C VAL A 118 15.64 2.68 8.17
N GLN A 119 16.15 3.50 7.25
CA GLN A 119 15.58 4.80 6.90
C GLN A 119 14.15 4.66 6.39
N ILE A 120 13.88 3.70 5.50
CA ILE A 120 12.53 3.41 4.98
C ILE A 120 11.59 2.99 6.12
N SER A 121 12.06 2.19 7.07
CA SER A 121 11.27 1.77 8.24
C SER A 121 10.90 2.95 9.14
N LEU A 122 11.86 3.83 9.43
CA LEU A 122 11.68 5.01 10.27
C LEU A 122 10.71 5.99 9.62
N LEU A 123 10.88 6.25 8.33
CA LEU A 123 10.03 7.16 7.57
C LEU A 123 8.59 6.62 7.49
N LYS A 124 8.43 5.31 7.28
CA LYS A 124 7.13 4.64 7.35
C LYS A 124 6.47 4.82 8.72
N ASN A 125 7.20 4.59 9.81
CA ASN A 125 6.65 4.73 11.16
C ASN A 125 6.27 6.18 11.51
N TYR A 126 7.06 7.15 11.06
CA TYR A 126 6.78 8.57 11.24
C TYR A 126 5.46 8.98 10.56
N TYR A 127 5.28 8.59 9.29
CA TYR A 127 4.04 8.90 8.56
C TYR A 127 2.83 8.11 9.07
N ASP A 128 3.01 6.85 9.47
CA ASP A 128 1.94 6.05 10.08
C ASP A 128 1.42 6.66 11.39
N LYS A 129 2.30 7.34 12.16
CA LYS A 129 1.90 8.06 13.38
C LYS A 129 1.24 9.41 13.07
N LYS A 130 1.66 10.09 12.00
CA LYS A 130 1.13 11.41 11.59
C LYS A 130 -0.26 11.32 10.95
N TYR A 131 -0.57 10.20 10.30
CA TYR A 131 -1.80 10.04 9.50
C TYR A 131 -2.82 9.05 10.08
N LYS A 132 -2.60 8.53 11.28
CA LYS A 132 -3.65 7.88 12.08
C LYS A 132 -4.64 8.94 12.57
N PHE A 133 -5.74 9.11 11.83
CA PHE A 133 -6.99 9.67 12.36
C PHE A 133 -7.69 8.64 13.25
#